data_AF-A0A0S7X8D1-F1
#
_entry.id   AF-A0A0S7X8D1-F1
#
_cell.length_a   1.000
_cell.length_b   1.000
_cell.length_c   1.000
_cell.angle_alpha   90.00
_cell.angle_beta   90.00
_cell.angle_gamma   90.00
#
_symmetry.space_group_name_H-M   'P 1'
#
loop_
_entity.id
_entity.type
_entity.pdbx_description
1 polymer ?
#
loop_
_entity_poly.entity_id
_entity_poly.type
_entity_poly.pdbx_seq_one_letter_code
_entity_poly.pdbx_strand_id
1 'polypeptide(L)'
;MKKIFLKAVLLSLLVSLSFRASLSPRLFGEAGEQEYMEVDKIVPGMKGYGFTVFEGTKRERFEIEVLGVLKNVWPKGDMILVRAEHPILSRANIISGMSGSPVFIEGKLAGALAFSWYFAKEPVAGVTPIHEMLKLTEVETGGKPKRVTREVWPQGEPIARVLLRGGRAAEGRQPSAGDIAPAREAKGFSLEPLATPVALSGFSKDTLQLLERNLGPLGLIFTQGEAGGAAEGEEVAEEAPLEPGAVVCVKFMEGDLRMSGVGTVTTKIGERVLCFGHSFLGEGSVDLPMALGVVHATMPRQDQSFKFFTATKTVGRFTQDERTGLLGQMGEEAKMFPVTLAVKSELGEEAYDVQVIEHPLLTPWLIGSAVYDVLSARRNVPLENTLSYEFKLVLEKQDPIIWQDTYAGPWSAEGAAMDVIALTEILLNNPFSEVKITEVHLSAQLVEQQESALIESVEIEKMEVEPGEVLKVKVRLRPHKGEAVEKEMEIKVPEDAAPGKRILSVSDFATSKMMDVSEAPGRYQPRDLNALLEILREEMKPRGLVVRLSSAKAGLVISGKELPCLPGSVFHIMSYPRKTGVSTAFESLKSEEETAWVLSGFHKIPIDVVKK
;
A
#
# COMPACT_ATOMS: atom_id res chain seq x y z
N MET A 1 -49.70 30.20 -61.34
CA MET A 1 -50.53 31.42 -61.22
C MET A 1 -51.88 31.06 -60.60
N LYS A 2 -52.11 31.55 -59.38
CA LYS A 2 -53.39 31.92 -58.74
C LYS A 2 -54.59 30.96 -58.90
N LYS A 3 -54.86 30.18 -57.82
CA LYS A 3 -56.14 30.07 -57.06
C LYS A 3 -56.34 28.70 -56.38
N ILE A 4 -55.43 28.25 -55.52
CA ILE A 4 -55.70 27.15 -54.54
C ILE A 4 -55.06 27.43 -53.16
N PHE A 5 -54.81 28.69 -52.79
CA PHE A 5 -54.10 29.05 -51.54
C PHE A 5 -54.93 29.86 -50.54
N LEU A 6 -56.26 29.77 -50.60
CA LEU A 6 -57.15 30.56 -49.73
C LEU A 6 -58.34 29.74 -49.21
N LYS A 7 -58.06 28.59 -48.58
CA LYS A 7 -59.02 27.88 -47.71
C LYS A 7 -58.40 27.28 -46.43
N ALA A 8 -57.14 27.58 -46.11
CA ALA A 8 -56.46 27.04 -44.93
C ALA A 8 -56.08 28.09 -43.85
N VAL A 9 -56.57 29.34 -43.96
CA VAL A 9 -56.16 30.45 -43.08
C VAL A 9 -57.31 30.97 -42.17
N LEU A 10 -58.47 30.32 -42.15
CA LEU A 10 -59.61 30.77 -41.32
C LEU A 10 -60.16 29.72 -40.35
N LEU A 11 -59.31 28.77 -39.91
CA LEU A 11 -59.62 27.83 -38.83
C LEU A 11 -58.46 27.70 -37.84
N SER A 12 -57.70 28.77 -37.62
CA SER A 12 -56.53 28.83 -36.73
C SER A 12 -56.54 30.02 -35.76
N LEU A 13 -57.67 30.72 -35.59
CA LEU A 13 -57.82 31.80 -34.63
C LEU A 13 -59.21 31.71 -33.95
N LEU A 14 -59.42 30.70 -33.09
CA LEU A 14 -60.48 30.70 -32.05
C LEU A 14 -60.45 29.47 -31.11
N VAL A 15 -59.27 28.91 -30.83
CA VAL A 15 -59.08 27.95 -29.73
C VAL A 15 -57.87 28.38 -28.90
N SER A 16 -58.00 29.54 -28.28
CA SER A 16 -57.05 30.07 -27.30
C SER A 16 -57.84 30.72 -26.17
N LEU A 17 -58.57 29.92 -25.40
CA LEU A 17 -58.89 30.18 -23.99
C LEU A 17 -59.69 28.99 -23.43
N SER A 18 -59.00 27.96 -22.96
CA SER A 18 -59.55 26.94 -22.07
C SER A 18 -58.40 26.40 -21.24
N PHE A 19 -58.09 27.17 -20.20
CA PHE A 19 -57.15 26.83 -19.14
C PHE A 19 -57.72 25.60 -18.39
N ARG A 20 -57.35 24.39 -18.82
CA ARG A 20 -57.56 23.19 -18.01
C ARG A 20 -56.49 23.17 -16.94
N ALA A 21 -56.90 23.53 -15.73
CA ALA A 21 -56.17 23.24 -14.50
C ALA A 21 -56.06 21.71 -14.34
N SER A 22 -54.99 21.12 -14.86
CA SER A 22 -54.50 19.84 -14.37
C SER A 22 -53.72 20.12 -13.09
N LEU A 23 -54.30 19.75 -11.95
CA LEU A 23 -53.58 19.63 -10.68
C LEU A 23 -52.51 18.53 -10.85
N SER A 24 -51.31 18.94 -11.25
CA SER A 24 -50.09 18.21 -10.92
C SER A 24 -49.71 18.59 -9.49
N PRO A 25 -49.44 17.65 -8.57
CA PRO A 25 -48.78 18.00 -7.33
C PRO A 25 -47.36 18.44 -7.68
N ARG A 26 -47.17 19.75 -7.81
CA ARG A 26 -45.88 20.40 -7.58
C ARG A 26 -45.52 20.18 -6.11
N LEU A 27 -44.73 19.14 -5.86
CA LEU A 27 -43.94 18.99 -4.63
C LEU A 27 -42.51 18.66 -5.04
N PHE A 28 -41.88 19.59 -5.73
CA PHE A 28 -40.46 19.82 -5.58
C PHE A 28 -40.34 21.26 -5.16
N GLY A 29 -40.05 21.46 -3.87
CA GLY A 29 -39.59 22.74 -3.39
C GLY A 29 -38.31 23.11 -4.14
N GLU A 30 -38.15 24.40 -4.34
CA GLU A 30 -36.83 25.02 -4.46
C GLU A 30 -35.86 24.38 -3.45
N ALA A 31 -34.57 24.32 -3.78
CA ALA A 31 -33.52 23.80 -2.91
C ALA A 31 -33.56 24.50 -1.54
N GLY A 32 -34.37 23.97 -0.63
CA GLY A 32 -34.43 24.38 0.76
C GLY A 32 -33.13 23.99 1.42
N GLU A 33 -32.71 24.82 2.37
CA GLU A 33 -31.62 24.50 3.27
C GLU A 33 -31.86 23.11 3.86
N GLN A 34 -30.89 22.20 3.70
CA GLN A 34 -31.04 20.80 4.12
C GLN A 34 -31.27 20.76 5.64
N GLU A 35 -32.48 20.37 6.06
CA GLU A 35 -32.77 20.21 7.47
C GLU A 35 -32.14 18.94 8.03
N TYR A 36 -31.59 19.03 9.25
CA TYR A 36 -30.94 17.93 9.97
C TYR A 36 -31.83 17.41 11.11
N MET A 37 -31.81 16.10 11.33
CA MET A 37 -32.55 15.44 12.42
C MET A 37 -31.64 15.24 13.64
N GLU A 38 -32.12 15.70 14.80
CA GLU A 38 -31.47 15.47 16.09
C GLU A 38 -31.61 14.01 16.51
N VAL A 39 -30.50 13.40 16.92
CA VAL A 39 -30.47 11.97 17.27
C VAL A 39 -31.39 11.63 18.44
N ASP A 40 -31.60 12.56 19.37
CA ASP A 40 -32.47 12.39 20.54
C ASP A 40 -33.97 12.39 20.21
N LYS A 41 -34.35 12.85 19.01
CA LYS A 41 -35.74 12.83 18.53
C LYS A 41 -36.10 11.53 17.84
N ILE A 42 -35.12 10.65 17.59
CA ILE A 42 -35.30 9.40 16.87
C ILE A 42 -35.68 8.30 17.87
N VAL A 43 -36.80 7.62 17.62
CA VAL A 43 -37.29 6.52 18.46
C VAL A 43 -37.60 5.26 17.62
N PRO A 44 -37.54 4.05 18.22
CA PRO A 44 -37.93 2.81 17.54
C PRO A 44 -39.31 2.89 16.88
N GLY A 45 -39.44 2.30 15.70
CA GLY A 45 -40.66 2.24 14.90
C GLY A 45 -40.87 3.46 13.98
N MET A 46 -40.04 4.50 14.08
CA MET A 46 -40.06 5.60 13.11
C MET A 46 -39.72 5.07 11.70
N LYS A 47 -40.41 5.59 10.70
CA LYS A 47 -40.19 5.28 9.29
C LYS A 47 -39.44 6.41 8.60
N GLY A 48 -38.66 6.04 7.60
CA GLY A 48 -37.90 6.98 6.79
C GLY A 48 -37.52 6.37 5.45
N TYR A 49 -36.54 6.97 4.79
CA TYR A 49 -36.00 6.46 3.54
C TYR A 49 -34.52 6.84 3.40
N GLY A 50 -33.80 6.17 2.51
CA GLY A 50 -32.47 6.58 2.11
C GLY A 50 -32.26 6.47 0.61
N PHE A 51 -31.10 6.95 0.14
CA PHE A 51 -30.71 6.90 -1.27
C PHE A 51 -29.38 6.20 -1.45
N THR A 52 -29.27 5.35 -2.47
CA THR A 52 -28.00 4.80 -2.93
C THR A 52 -28.10 4.46 -4.42
N VAL A 53 -26.98 4.18 -5.07
CA VAL A 53 -26.95 3.62 -6.43
C VAL A 53 -26.68 2.12 -6.36
N PHE A 54 -27.59 1.31 -6.90
CA PHE A 54 -27.40 -0.14 -7.02
C PHE A 54 -26.82 -0.58 -8.37
N GLU A 55 -27.07 0.22 -9.42
CA GLU A 55 -26.63 -0.01 -10.81
C GLU A 55 -26.61 1.33 -11.58
N GLY A 56 -25.66 1.48 -12.50
CA GLY A 56 -25.37 2.70 -13.25
C GLY A 56 -24.92 3.85 -12.34
N THR A 57 -25.52 5.02 -12.57
CA THR A 57 -25.31 6.25 -11.80
C THR A 57 -26.61 6.76 -11.16
N LYS A 58 -27.73 6.08 -11.42
CA LYS A 58 -29.06 6.52 -10.99
C LYS A 58 -29.25 6.20 -9.51
N ARG A 59 -29.49 7.24 -8.70
CA ARG A 59 -29.90 7.03 -7.31
C ARG A 59 -31.28 6.40 -7.22
N GLU A 60 -31.42 5.47 -6.29
CA GLU A 60 -32.65 4.75 -5.98
C GLU A 60 -32.98 4.90 -4.49
N ARG A 61 -34.27 4.96 -4.19
CA ARG A 61 -34.78 5.08 -2.83
C ARG A 61 -34.96 3.70 -2.21
N PHE A 62 -34.50 3.53 -0.97
CA PHE A 62 -34.85 2.40 -0.12
C PHE A 62 -35.61 2.89 1.11
N GLU A 63 -36.56 2.11 1.62
CA GLU A 63 -37.28 2.46 2.85
C GLU A 63 -36.45 2.06 4.07
N ILE A 64 -36.68 2.74 5.20
CA ILE A 64 -36.07 2.37 6.47
C ILE A 64 -37.09 2.33 7.61
N GLU A 65 -36.85 1.41 8.55
CA GLU A 65 -37.51 1.36 9.86
C GLU A 65 -36.44 1.50 10.94
N VAL A 66 -36.64 2.43 11.87
CA VAL A 66 -35.75 2.60 13.03
C VAL A 66 -36.00 1.47 14.02
N LEU A 67 -34.96 0.68 14.31
CA LEU A 67 -35.01 -0.37 15.33
C LEU A 67 -34.64 0.18 16.71
N GLY A 68 -33.79 1.21 16.76
CA GLY A 68 -33.49 1.95 17.98
C GLY A 68 -32.31 2.89 17.84
N VAL A 69 -31.99 3.59 18.93
CA VAL A 69 -30.82 4.46 19.02
C VAL A 69 -29.91 3.89 20.09
N LEU A 70 -28.71 3.48 19.69
CA LEU A 70 -27.68 3.02 20.61
C LEU A 70 -26.87 4.24 21.06
N LYS A 71 -26.97 4.57 22.34
CA LYS A 71 -26.24 5.69 22.94
C LYS A 71 -24.84 5.27 23.35
N ASN A 72 -23.87 6.14 23.11
CA ASN A 72 -22.48 5.93 23.53
C ASN A 72 -21.92 4.55 23.10
N VAL A 73 -22.21 4.13 21.86
CA VAL A 73 -21.58 2.95 21.22
C VAL A 73 -20.06 3.16 21.13
N TRP A 74 -19.66 4.42 20.95
CA TRP A 74 -18.31 4.89 21.13
C TRP A 74 -18.30 5.99 22.19
N PRO A 75 -17.13 6.36 22.76
CA PRO A 75 -17.05 7.49 23.69
C PRO A 75 -17.68 8.75 23.10
N LYS A 76 -18.82 9.18 23.66
CA LYS A 76 -19.65 10.31 23.19
C LYS A 76 -20.17 10.17 21.75
N GLY A 77 -20.21 8.96 21.20
CA GLY A 77 -20.71 8.68 19.86
C GLY A 77 -21.95 7.79 19.90
N ASP A 78 -23.05 8.29 19.35
CA ASP A 78 -24.30 7.56 19.20
C ASP A 78 -24.40 6.88 17.83
N MET A 79 -25.33 5.94 17.70
CA MET A 79 -25.65 5.27 16.44
C MET A 79 -27.15 5.01 16.33
N ILE A 80 -27.70 5.20 15.13
CA ILE A 80 -29.09 4.85 14.83
C ILE A 80 -29.10 3.47 14.19
N LEU A 81 -29.83 2.53 14.77
CA LEU A 81 -30.00 1.18 14.23
C LEU A 81 -31.25 1.16 13.35
N VAL A 82 -31.09 0.74 12.10
CA VAL A 82 -32.19 0.69 11.12
C VAL A 82 -32.28 -0.66 10.43
N ARG A 83 -33.49 -1.04 10.03
CA ARG A 83 -33.74 -2.06 9.01
C ARG A 83 -34.01 -1.34 7.69
N ALA A 84 -33.31 -1.71 6.63
CA ALA A 84 -33.50 -1.15 5.29
C ALA A 84 -34.32 -2.10 4.42
N GLU A 85 -35.21 -1.56 3.59
CA GLU A 85 -36.10 -2.34 2.73
C GLU A 85 -35.98 -1.90 1.27
N HIS A 86 -35.60 -2.85 0.42
CA HIS A 86 -35.58 -2.70 -1.04
C HIS A 86 -35.56 -4.10 -1.68
N PRO A 87 -36.13 -4.31 -2.89
CA PRO A 87 -36.05 -5.60 -3.58
C PRO A 87 -34.64 -6.15 -3.78
N ILE A 88 -33.62 -5.28 -3.85
CA ILE A 88 -32.21 -5.70 -3.93
C ILE A 88 -31.67 -6.06 -2.54
N LEU A 89 -32.01 -5.30 -1.50
CA LEU A 89 -31.54 -5.54 -0.13
C LEU A 89 -32.14 -6.81 0.48
N SER A 90 -33.33 -7.23 0.05
CA SER A 90 -33.92 -8.50 0.49
C SER A 90 -33.13 -9.75 0.05
N ARG A 91 -32.33 -9.64 -1.02
CA ARG A 91 -31.46 -10.72 -1.53
C ARG A 91 -29.98 -10.50 -1.26
N ALA A 92 -29.54 -9.25 -1.13
CA ALA A 92 -28.13 -8.87 -0.99
C ALA A 92 -27.78 -8.38 0.42
N ASN A 93 -28.75 -8.21 1.31
CA ASN A 93 -28.54 -7.53 2.59
C ASN A 93 -27.92 -6.12 2.39
N ILE A 94 -27.28 -5.56 3.40
CA ILE A 94 -26.50 -4.33 3.30
C ILE A 94 -25.23 -4.59 2.47
N ILE A 95 -24.97 -3.73 1.47
CA ILE A 95 -23.94 -3.93 0.45
C ILE A 95 -22.74 -3.02 0.74
N SER A 96 -21.53 -3.58 0.71
CA SER A 96 -20.27 -2.84 0.73
C SER A 96 -20.20 -1.86 -0.45
N GLY A 97 -19.95 -0.59 -0.17
CA GLY A 97 -20.09 0.53 -1.09
C GLY A 97 -21.42 1.31 -0.95
N MET A 98 -22.34 0.90 -0.06
CA MET A 98 -23.44 1.74 0.42
C MET A 98 -23.03 2.67 1.57
N SER A 99 -21.81 2.52 2.09
CA SER A 99 -21.25 3.40 3.12
C SER A 99 -21.39 4.87 2.71
N GLY A 100 -22.07 5.64 3.53
CA GLY A 100 -22.38 7.05 3.26
C GLY A 100 -23.78 7.30 2.74
N SER A 101 -24.57 6.27 2.44
CA SER A 101 -25.94 6.45 1.92
C SER A 101 -26.78 7.27 2.90
N PRO A 102 -27.32 8.43 2.48
CA PRO A 102 -28.04 9.31 3.38
C PRO A 102 -29.36 8.68 3.81
N VAL A 103 -29.69 8.81 5.09
CA VAL A 103 -30.91 8.33 5.71
C VAL A 103 -31.72 9.52 6.21
N PHE A 104 -32.97 9.60 5.78
CA PHE A 104 -33.92 10.66 6.09
C PHE A 104 -35.05 10.12 6.96
N ILE A 105 -35.41 10.86 8.01
CA ILE A 105 -36.57 10.59 8.87
C ILE A 105 -37.38 11.88 8.91
N GLU A 106 -38.69 11.79 8.66
CA GLU A 106 -39.58 12.96 8.55
C GLU A 106 -39.09 14.02 7.53
N GLY A 107 -38.40 13.58 6.47
CA GLY A 107 -37.83 14.46 5.44
C GLY A 107 -36.52 15.17 5.85
N LYS A 108 -36.04 14.96 7.07
CA LYS A 108 -34.79 15.53 7.59
C LYS A 108 -33.66 14.53 7.52
N LEU A 109 -32.46 14.97 7.16
CA LEU A 109 -31.28 14.09 7.09
C LEU A 109 -30.90 13.68 8.51
N ALA A 110 -30.97 12.39 8.81
CA ALA A 110 -30.66 11.82 10.11
C ALA A 110 -29.23 11.29 10.22
N GLY A 111 -28.64 10.86 9.11
CA GLY A 111 -27.30 10.33 9.12
C GLY A 111 -26.91 9.59 7.85
N ALA A 112 -25.83 8.85 7.94
CA ALA A 112 -25.31 8.00 6.87
C ALA A 112 -25.27 6.52 7.29
N LEU A 113 -25.80 5.65 6.45
CA LEU A 113 -25.63 4.20 6.59
C LEU A 113 -24.14 3.85 6.46
N ALA A 114 -23.58 3.15 7.45
CA ALA A 114 -22.14 2.97 7.55
C ALA A 114 -21.69 1.61 8.12
N PHE A 115 -22.53 0.91 8.88
CA PHE A 115 -22.15 -0.30 9.60
C PHE A 115 -23.10 -1.47 9.32
N SER A 116 -22.60 -2.69 9.38
CA SER A 116 -23.39 -3.92 9.26
C SER A 116 -22.76 -5.07 10.04
N TRP A 117 -23.48 -6.18 10.14
CA TRP A 117 -22.97 -7.46 10.63
C TRP A 117 -22.72 -8.40 9.46
N TYR A 118 -21.59 -9.11 9.48
CA TYR A 118 -21.35 -10.20 8.55
C TYR A 118 -22.37 -11.32 8.75
N PHE A 119 -22.75 -12.00 7.67
CA PHE A 119 -23.72 -13.11 7.68
C PHE A 119 -25.11 -12.76 8.23
N ALA A 120 -25.45 -11.46 8.35
CA ALA A 120 -26.79 -11.04 8.70
C ALA A 120 -27.81 -11.61 7.70
N LYS A 121 -28.95 -12.09 8.21
CA LYS A 121 -30.06 -12.57 7.36
C LYS A 121 -31.06 -11.47 7.01
N GLU A 122 -31.06 -10.40 7.78
CA GLU A 122 -31.90 -9.22 7.55
C GLU A 122 -31.02 -8.01 7.23
N PRO A 123 -31.47 -7.09 6.36
CA PRO A 123 -30.80 -5.83 6.01
C PRO A 123 -30.79 -4.83 7.17
N VAL A 124 -30.11 -5.17 8.26
CA VAL A 124 -29.96 -4.31 9.44
C VAL A 124 -28.62 -3.60 9.38
N ALA A 125 -28.64 -2.29 9.59
CA ALA A 125 -27.48 -1.43 9.48
C ALA A 125 -27.38 -0.43 10.64
N GLY A 126 -26.14 -0.05 10.95
CA GLY A 126 -25.84 1.11 11.78
C GLY A 126 -25.70 2.36 10.92
N VAL A 127 -26.33 3.45 11.38
CA VAL A 127 -26.32 4.78 10.75
C VAL A 127 -25.58 5.74 11.68
N THR A 128 -24.55 6.39 11.15
CA THR A 128 -23.82 7.47 11.82
C THR A 128 -24.68 8.73 11.83
N PRO A 129 -25.01 9.30 13.00
CA PRO A 129 -25.83 10.51 13.08
C PRO A 129 -25.20 11.68 12.32
N ILE A 130 -26.02 12.46 11.62
CA ILE A 130 -25.53 13.55 10.76
C ILE A 130 -24.74 14.61 11.54
N HIS A 131 -25.15 14.92 12.77
CA HIS A 131 -24.47 15.90 13.63
C HIS A 131 -23.05 15.47 14.00
N GLU A 132 -22.76 14.16 14.03
CA GLU A 132 -21.41 13.65 14.22
C GLU A 132 -20.54 13.82 12.96
N MET A 133 -21.15 13.76 11.78
CA MET A 133 -20.46 13.97 10.50
C MET A 133 -20.22 15.47 10.23
N LEU A 134 -21.15 16.34 10.60
CA LEU A 134 -21.03 17.78 10.39
C LEU A 134 -19.83 18.39 11.12
N LYS A 135 -19.37 17.80 12.23
CA LYS A 135 -18.15 18.19 12.94
C LYS A 135 -16.91 18.19 12.04
N LEU A 136 -16.86 17.36 10.99
CA LEU A 136 -15.75 17.34 10.03
C LEU A 136 -15.63 18.67 9.28
N THR A 137 -16.75 19.36 9.05
CA THR A 137 -16.76 20.63 8.33
C THR A 137 -16.19 21.79 9.14
N GLU A 138 -16.08 21.61 10.47
CA GLU A 138 -15.49 22.58 11.39
C GLU A 138 -13.96 22.44 11.48
N VAL A 139 -13.40 21.33 10.96
CA VAL A 139 -11.96 21.11 10.91
C VAL A 139 -11.33 22.05 9.88
N GLU A 140 -10.26 22.76 10.27
CA GLU A 140 -9.55 23.65 9.35
C GLU A 140 -8.95 22.85 8.16
N THR A 141 -9.55 23.04 6.99
CA THR A 141 -9.09 22.50 5.71
C THR A 141 -7.86 23.28 5.25
N GLY A 142 -6.66 22.80 5.60
CA GLY A 142 -5.40 23.47 5.28
C GLY A 142 -4.19 23.01 6.10
N GLY A 143 -4.41 22.27 7.19
CA GLY A 143 -3.33 21.53 7.85
C GLY A 143 -2.73 20.51 6.89
N LYS A 144 -1.39 20.40 6.88
CA LYS A 144 -0.75 19.25 6.22
C LYS A 144 -1.26 17.95 6.86
N PRO A 145 -1.37 16.85 6.10
CA PRO A 145 -1.60 15.52 6.64
C PRO A 145 -0.69 15.30 7.86
N LYS A 146 -1.27 15.16 9.05
CA LYS A 146 -0.48 14.81 10.23
C LYS A 146 -0.19 13.33 10.11
N ARG A 147 0.89 12.98 9.42
CA ARG A 147 1.36 11.60 9.32
C ARG A 147 1.64 11.10 10.74
N VAL A 148 0.76 10.25 11.27
CA VAL A 148 1.12 9.40 12.39
C VAL A 148 2.15 8.45 11.83
N THR A 149 3.43 8.69 12.11
CA THR A 149 4.47 7.73 11.75
C THR A 149 4.13 6.44 12.49
N ARG A 150 3.61 5.45 11.77
CA ARG A 150 3.57 4.09 12.28
C ARG A 150 5.03 3.76 12.61
N GLU A 151 5.29 3.26 13.81
CA GLU A 151 6.62 2.81 14.21
C GLU A 151 6.91 1.50 13.43
N VAL A 152 7.16 1.63 12.13
CA VAL A 152 7.53 0.54 11.21
C VAL A 152 8.92 0.03 11.57
N TRP A 153 9.74 0.93 12.11
CA TRP A 153 11.07 0.65 12.58
C TRP A 153 11.10 0.67 14.11
N PRO A 154 11.26 -0.49 14.78
CA PRO A 154 11.44 -0.52 16.22
C PRO A 154 12.70 0.26 16.61
N GLN A 155 12.58 1.18 17.57
CA GLN A 155 13.70 2.00 18.01
C GLN A 155 14.92 1.14 18.40
N GLY A 156 16.04 1.39 17.72
CA GLY A 156 17.30 0.69 17.98
C GLY A 156 17.53 -0.57 17.15
N GLU A 157 16.63 -0.98 16.26
CA GLU A 157 17.00 -2.02 15.28
C GLU A 157 17.89 -1.44 14.17
N PRO A 158 18.91 -2.17 13.68
CA PRO A 158 19.64 -1.77 12.50
C PRO A 158 18.77 -1.84 11.23
N ILE A 159 18.69 -0.75 10.45
CA ILE A 159 17.76 -0.66 9.32
C ILE A 159 18.04 -1.67 8.20
N ALA A 160 19.32 -1.99 8.00
CA ALA A 160 19.74 -2.96 7.02
C ALA A 160 19.15 -4.36 7.30
N ARG A 161 18.77 -4.70 8.54
CA ARG A 161 18.04 -5.95 8.81
C ARG A 161 16.61 -5.93 8.26
N VAL A 162 15.95 -4.77 8.25
CA VAL A 162 14.60 -4.62 7.70
C VAL A 162 14.66 -4.77 6.18
N LEU A 163 15.60 -4.08 5.53
CA LEU A 163 15.84 -4.19 4.09
C LEU A 163 16.15 -5.62 3.65
N LEU A 164 17.11 -6.26 4.33
CA LEU A 164 17.55 -7.61 3.98
C LEU A 164 16.54 -8.71 4.34
N ARG A 165 15.56 -8.42 5.20
CA ARG A 165 14.43 -9.32 5.47
C ARG A 165 13.33 -9.23 4.42
N GLY A 166 13.16 -8.08 3.76
CA GLY A 166 12.08 -7.82 2.79
C GLY A 166 12.00 -8.88 1.69
N GLY A 167 12.97 -8.91 0.76
CA GLY A 167 12.98 -9.89 -0.33
C GLY A 167 13.49 -11.29 0.03
N ARG A 168 14.46 -11.42 0.94
CA ARG A 168 15.11 -12.71 1.24
C ARG A 168 14.40 -13.59 2.26
N ALA A 169 13.46 -13.04 3.03
CA ALA A 169 12.55 -13.87 3.82
C ALA A 169 11.59 -14.68 2.93
N ALA A 170 11.36 -14.27 1.67
CA ALA A 170 10.57 -15.02 0.70
C ALA A 170 11.33 -16.25 0.16
N GLU A 171 12.64 -16.13 -0.14
CA GLU A 171 13.48 -17.25 -0.61
C GLU A 171 13.67 -18.37 0.42
N GLY A 172 13.67 -18.02 1.72
CA GLY A 172 13.85 -18.97 2.83
C GLY A 172 12.56 -19.56 3.41
N ARG A 173 11.38 -19.14 2.92
CA ARG A 173 10.09 -19.58 3.46
C ARG A 173 9.70 -20.93 2.86
N GLN A 174 10.00 -22.02 3.57
CA GLN A 174 9.16 -23.21 3.40
C GLN A 174 7.78 -22.87 3.99
N PRO A 175 6.69 -22.92 3.22
CA PRO A 175 5.36 -22.66 3.77
C PRO A 175 5.10 -23.68 4.88
N SER A 176 5.06 -23.21 6.12
CA SER A 176 4.60 -24.05 7.22
C SER A 176 3.08 -24.07 7.17
N ALA A 177 2.46 -25.20 7.46
CA ALA A 177 1.01 -25.32 7.52
C ALA A 177 0.34 -24.37 8.55
N GLY A 178 1.14 -23.69 9.39
CA GLY A 178 0.70 -22.67 10.35
C GLY A 178 0.61 -21.24 9.78
N ASP A 179 1.25 -20.93 8.65
CA ASP A 179 1.16 -19.61 7.99
C ASP A 179 -0.17 -19.40 7.25
N ILE A 180 -0.99 -20.46 7.11
CA ILE A 180 -2.25 -20.49 6.36
C ILE A 180 -3.47 -20.67 7.27
N ALA A 181 -3.32 -20.45 8.57
CA ALA A 181 -4.48 -20.27 9.44
C ALA A 181 -4.84 -18.78 9.40
N PRO A 182 -5.86 -18.33 8.64
CA PRO A 182 -6.48 -17.07 8.99
C PRO A 182 -6.88 -17.23 10.46
N ALA A 183 -6.45 -16.31 11.31
CA ALA A 183 -7.07 -16.15 12.60
C ALA A 183 -8.57 -16.08 12.29
N ARG A 184 -9.29 -17.14 12.62
CA ARG A 184 -10.74 -17.20 12.50
C ARG A 184 -11.25 -16.34 13.66
N GLU A 185 -10.96 -15.05 13.59
CA GLU A 185 -11.64 -14.07 14.40
C GLU A 185 -13.12 -14.23 14.11
N ALA A 186 -13.91 -14.22 15.18
CA ALA A 186 -15.35 -14.40 15.11
C ALA A 186 -16.00 -13.16 14.47
N LYS A 187 -15.77 -12.95 13.17
CA LYS A 187 -16.30 -11.84 12.35
C LYS A 187 -17.83 -11.76 12.31
N GLY A 188 -18.55 -12.69 12.94
CA GLY A 188 -20.01 -12.83 12.82
C GLY A 188 -20.84 -12.16 13.91
N PHE A 189 -20.25 -11.69 15.03
CA PHE A 189 -21.02 -11.13 16.15
C PHE A 189 -20.82 -9.62 16.37
N SER A 190 -19.70 -9.06 15.90
CA SER A 190 -19.39 -7.63 15.98
C SER A 190 -20.14 -6.83 14.93
N LEU A 191 -20.58 -5.63 15.32
CA LEU A 191 -20.95 -4.59 14.37
C LEU A 191 -19.68 -3.96 13.83
N GLU A 192 -19.52 -3.94 12.51
CA GLU A 192 -18.31 -3.43 11.86
C GLU A 192 -18.66 -2.36 10.82
N PRO A 193 -17.75 -1.40 10.56
CA PRO A 193 -17.86 -0.55 9.39
C PRO A 193 -18.02 -1.42 8.13
N LEU A 194 -18.79 -0.94 7.16
CA LEU A 194 -18.85 -1.62 5.88
C LEU A 194 -17.47 -1.66 5.25
N ALA A 195 -17.00 -2.88 4.95
CA ALA A 195 -15.75 -3.04 4.22
C ALA A 195 -15.82 -2.27 2.90
N THR A 196 -14.75 -1.55 2.55
CA THR A 196 -14.69 -0.73 1.34
C THR A 196 -14.24 -1.60 0.18
N PRO A 197 -15.07 -1.78 -0.88
CA PRO A 197 -14.62 -2.47 -2.08
C PRO A 197 -13.57 -1.65 -2.79
N VAL A 198 -12.47 -2.32 -3.13
CA VAL A 198 -11.39 -1.79 -3.96
C VAL A 198 -11.39 -2.56 -5.28
N ALA A 199 -11.70 -1.87 -6.37
CA ALA A 199 -11.62 -2.42 -7.71
C ALA A 199 -10.19 -2.33 -8.22
N LEU A 200 -9.71 -3.42 -8.85
CA LEU A 200 -8.42 -3.48 -9.54
C LEU A 200 -8.63 -3.73 -11.02
N SER A 201 -7.93 -2.97 -11.85
CA SER A 201 -7.78 -3.23 -13.29
C SER A 201 -6.33 -3.23 -13.71
N GLY A 202 -5.99 -4.16 -14.60
CA GLY A 202 -4.62 -4.45 -15.00
C GLY A 202 -3.87 -5.39 -14.06
N PHE A 203 -4.49 -5.95 -13.02
CA PHE A 203 -3.83 -6.80 -12.01
C PHE A 203 -4.17 -8.30 -12.09
N SER A 204 -3.15 -9.14 -11.94
CA SER A 204 -3.19 -10.59 -11.78
C SER A 204 -3.80 -11.04 -10.44
N LYS A 205 -4.22 -12.30 -10.38
CA LYS A 205 -4.85 -12.90 -9.17
C LYS A 205 -3.88 -13.02 -8.00
N ASP A 206 -2.59 -13.15 -8.26
CA ASP A 206 -1.58 -13.31 -7.23
C ASP A 206 -1.32 -11.97 -6.54
N THR A 207 -1.34 -10.86 -7.28
CA THR A 207 -1.31 -9.51 -6.72
C THR A 207 -2.51 -9.24 -5.82
N LEU A 208 -3.71 -9.68 -6.23
CA LEU A 208 -4.91 -9.55 -5.39
C LEU A 208 -4.73 -10.27 -4.05
N GLN A 209 -4.21 -11.50 -4.05
CA GLN A 209 -3.95 -12.25 -2.82
C GLN A 209 -2.90 -11.56 -1.94
N LEU A 210 -1.85 -10.99 -2.55
CA LEU A 210 -0.84 -10.22 -1.84
C LEU A 210 -1.46 -9.01 -1.13
N LEU A 211 -2.33 -8.27 -1.81
CA LEU A 211 -3.03 -7.10 -1.26
C LEU A 211 -4.05 -7.51 -0.20
N GLU A 212 -4.85 -8.55 -0.42
CA GLU A 212 -5.79 -9.07 0.56
C GLU A 212 -5.09 -9.50 1.86
N ARG A 213 -3.95 -10.20 1.74
CA ARG A 213 -3.17 -10.66 2.90
C ARG A 213 -2.67 -9.51 3.78
N ASN A 214 -2.25 -8.40 3.16
CA ASN A 214 -1.54 -7.33 3.87
C ASN A 214 -2.41 -6.11 4.18
N LEU A 215 -3.36 -5.77 3.30
CA LEU A 215 -4.23 -4.60 3.42
C LEU A 215 -5.68 -4.95 3.73
N GLY A 216 -6.09 -6.22 3.57
CA GLY A 216 -7.43 -6.69 3.96
C GLY A 216 -7.80 -6.42 5.44
N PRO A 217 -6.86 -6.54 6.41
CA PRO A 217 -7.12 -6.17 7.80
C PRO A 217 -7.50 -4.69 8.02
N LEU A 218 -7.27 -3.82 7.04
CA LEU A 218 -7.68 -2.41 7.09
C LEU A 218 -9.16 -2.21 6.71
N GLY A 219 -9.93 -3.28 6.51
CA GLY A 219 -11.33 -3.20 6.08
C GLY A 219 -11.50 -3.00 4.58
N LEU A 220 -10.46 -3.29 3.79
CA LEU A 220 -10.48 -3.26 2.33
C LEU A 220 -10.81 -4.64 1.78
N ILE A 221 -11.72 -4.72 0.81
CA ILE A 221 -11.99 -5.96 0.06
C ILE A 221 -11.61 -5.73 -1.40
N PHE A 222 -10.62 -6.48 -1.87
CA PHE A 222 -10.08 -6.32 -3.21
C PHE A 222 -10.87 -7.18 -4.20
N THR A 223 -11.23 -6.60 -5.34
CA THR A 223 -12.01 -7.30 -6.37
C THR A 223 -11.40 -7.06 -7.74
N GLN A 224 -11.39 -8.12 -8.54
CA GLN A 224 -10.90 -8.05 -9.92
C GLN A 224 -11.99 -7.47 -10.82
N GLY A 225 -11.66 -6.41 -11.55
CA GLY A 225 -12.52 -5.83 -12.56
C GLY A 225 -12.90 -4.39 -12.24
N GLU A 226 -12.16 -3.48 -12.84
CA GLU A 226 -12.66 -2.18 -13.28
C GLU A 226 -12.93 -2.32 -14.78
N ALA A 227 -14.00 -1.72 -15.31
CA ALA A 227 -14.19 -1.70 -16.76
C ALA A 227 -13.00 -0.96 -17.39
N GLY A 228 -12.29 -1.64 -18.29
CA GLY A 228 -11.21 -1.06 -19.07
C GLY A 228 -11.76 -0.57 -20.40
N GLY A 229 -11.80 0.74 -20.58
CA GLY A 229 -12.15 1.38 -21.85
C GLY A 229 -13.53 2.04 -21.82
N ALA A 230 -13.62 3.17 -22.52
CA ALA A 230 -14.81 4.01 -22.69
C ALA A 230 -16.03 3.19 -23.14
N ALA A 231 -16.71 2.56 -22.19
CA ALA A 231 -18.05 2.08 -22.37
C ALA A 231 -18.98 3.30 -22.28
N GLU A 232 -20.12 3.27 -22.98
CA GLU A 232 -21.14 4.34 -22.95
C GLU A 232 -21.56 4.74 -21.51
N GLY A 233 -21.35 3.88 -20.51
CA GLY A 233 -21.59 4.17 -19.09
C GLY A 233 -20.53 5.04 -18.40
N GLU A 234 -19.29 5.13 -18.92
CA GLU A 234 -18.24 6.01 -18.37
C GLU A 234 -18.56 7.47 -18.69
N GLU A 235 -18.89 7.80 -19.94
CA GLU A 235 -19.25 9.17 -20.36
C GLU A 235 -20.45 9.72 -19.57
N VAL A 236 -21.49 8.91 -19.36
CA VAL A 236 -22.67 9.31 -18.55
C VAL A 236 -22.30 9.52 -17.08
N ALA A 237 -21.30 8.80 -16.56
CA ALA A 237 -20.82 8.97 -15.20
C ALA A 237 -19.91 10.20 -15.02
N GLU A 238 -19.28 10.71 -16.08
CA GLU A 238 -18.47 11.93 -16.00
C GLU A 238 -19.29 13.21 -15.76
N GLU A 239 -20.59 13.17 -16.08
CA GLU A 239 -21.53 14.29 -15.90
C GLU A 239 -22.48 14.09 -14.71
N ALA A 240 -22.39 12.96 -14.00
CA ALA A 240 -23.30 12.65 -12.90
C ALA A 240 -23.14 13.65 -11.73
N PRO A 241 -24.23 14.21 -11.19
CA PRO A 241 -24.14 15.16 -10.10
C PRO A 241 -23.72 14.48 -8.79
N LEU A 242 -22.79 15.11 -8.05
CA LEU A 242 -22.48 14.77 -6.65
C LEU A 242 -23.63 15.22 -5.73
N GLU A 243 -24.73 14.49 -5.76
CA GLU A 243 -25.90 14.69 -4.89
C GLU A 243 -26.00 13.61 -3.79
N PRO A 244 -26.76 13.84 -2.70
CA PRO A 244 -26.99 12.82 -1.67
C PRO A 244 -27.47 11.48 -2.27
N GLY A 245 -26.70 10.41 -1.98
CA GLY A 245 -26.91 9.05 -2.49
C GLY A 245 -26.11 8.70 -3.74
N ALA A 246 -25.39 9.66 -4.36
CA ALA A 246 -24.54 9.41 -5.51
C ALA A 246 -23.30 8.59 -5.17
N VAL A 247 -22.74 7.90 -6.17
CA VAL A 247 -21.48 7.14 -6.05
C VAL A 247 -20.32 8.12 -5.96
N VAL A 248 -19.39 7.83 -5.05
CA VAL A 248 -18.12 8.54 -4.95
C VAL A 248 -16.99 7.54 -4.78
N CYS A 249 -15.87 7.81 -5.43
CA CYS A 249 -14.70 6.94 -5.45
C CYS A 249 -13.47 7.64 -4.88
N VAL A 250 -12.59 6.85 -4.29
CA VAL A 250 -11.22 7.25 -3.91
C VAL A 250 -10.28 6.58 -4.90
N LYS A 251 -9.47 7.31 -5.66
CA LYS A 251 -8.48 6.69 -6.56
C LYS A 251 -7.13 6.59 -5.86
N PHE A 252 -6.55 5.39 -5.87
CA PHE A 252 -5.21 5.11 -5.30
C PHE A 252 -4.14 5.05 -6.40
N MET A 253 -4.51 4.53 -7.57
CA MET A 253 -3.63 4.39 -8.72
C MET A 253 -4.40 4.64 -10.03
N GLU A 254 -3.80 5.36 -10.96
CA GLU A 254 -4.35 5.67 -12.29
C GLU A 254 -3.32 5.37 -13.39
N GLY A 255 -3.76 5.20 -14.65
CA GLY A 255 -2.90 4.89 -15.79
C GLY A 255 -3.15 3.50 -16.36
N ASP A 256 -2.08 2.78 -16.69
CA ASP A 256 -2.12 1.41 -17.23
C ASP A 256 -2.59 0.38 -16.19
N LEU A 257 -2.31 0.63 -14.91
CA LEU A 257 -2.86 -0.09 -13.78
C LEU A 257 -3.76 0.86 -12.97
N ARG A 258 -4.91 0.36 -12.52
CA ARG A 258 -5.90 1.19 -11.81
C ARG A 258 -6.37 0.51 -10.53
N MET A 259 -6.48 1.32 -9.48
CA MET A 259 -6.93 0.87 -8.18
C MET A 259 -7.78 1.95 -7.53
N SER A 260 -9.04 1.65 -7.28
CA SER A 260 -10.02 2.62 -6.79
C SER A 260 -10.90 2.00 -5.70
N GLY A 261 -11.27 2.76 -4.67
CA GLY A 261 -12.26 2.40 -3.66
C GLY A 261 -13.61 3.07 -3.92
N VAL A 262 -14.72 2.51 -3.41
CA VAL A 262 -16.07 3.08 -3.59
C VAL A 262 -16.81 3.33 -2.27
N GLY A 263 -17.54 4.44 -2.23
CA GLY A 263 -18.52 4.77 -1.21
C GLY A 263 -19.70 5.54 -1.79
N THR A 264 -20.44 6.22 -0.92
CA THR A 264 -21.63 7.01 -1.27
C THR A 264 -21.54 8.41 -0.66
N VAL A 265 -22.04 9.41 -1.39
CA VAL A 265 -22.21 10.79 -0.91
C VAL A 265 -23.35 10.85 0.10
N THR A 266 -23.07 11.35 1.30
CA THR A 266 -24.10 11.61 2.33
C THR A 266 -24.77 12.95 2.08
N THR A 267 -24.00 14.02 1.99
CA THR A 267 -24.53 15.36 1.76
C THR A 267 -23.50 16.30 1.15
N LYS A 268 -23.99 17.33 0.47
CA LYS A 268 -23.18 18.40 -0.14
C LYS A 268 -23.51 19.73 0.55
N ILE A 269 -22.47 20.45 0.98
CA ILE A 269 -22.55 21.73 1.70
C ILE A 269 -21.64 22.72 0.96
N GLY A 270 -22.20 23.50 0.05
CA GLY A 270 -21.40 24.32 -0.87
C GLY A 270 -20.49 23.45 -1.73
N GLU A 271 -19.18 23.72 -1.71
CA GLU A 271 -18.15 22.92 -2.41
C GLU A 271 -17.62 21.74 -1.58
N ARG A 272 -18.11 21.57 -0.34
CA ARG A 272 -17.72 20.47 0.54
C ARG A 272 -18.70 19.31 0.43
N VAL A 273 -18.19 18.09 0.51
CA VAL A 273 -19.00 16.86 0.39
C VAL A 273 -18.65 15.92 1.53
N LEU A 274 -19.65 15.41 2.23
CA LEU A 274 -19.50 14.38 3.27
C LEU A 274 -19.83 13.00 2.70
N CYS A 275 -18.98 12.00 2.95
CA CYS A 275 -19.06 10.66 2.36
C CYS A 275 -18.79 9.54 3.39
N PHE A 276 -19.08 8.28 3.02
CA PHE A 276 -18.78 7.03 3.74
C PHE A 276 -19.49 6.80 5.10
N GLY A 277 -19.70 7.84 5.91
CA GLY A 277 -20.32 7.70 7.24
C GLY A 277 -19.48 6.90 8.25
N HIS A 278 -18.27 6.47 7.89
CA HIS A 278 -17.25 5.89 8.76
C HIS A 278 -15.87 6.26 8.21
N SER A 279 -14.82 6.08 9.03
CA SER A 279 -13.44 6.24 8.57
C SER A 279 -13.10 5.26 7.45
N PHE A 280 -12.33 5.72 6.47
CA PHE A 280 -11.67 4.85 5.51
C PHE A 280 -10.45 4.17 6.16
N LEU A 281 -9.45 4.95 6.57
CA LEU A 281 -8.33 4.54 7.42
C LEU A 281 -8.29 5.27 8.77
N GLY A 282 -8.97 6.42 8.88
CA GLY A 282 -9.12 7.18 10.13
C GLY A 282 -7.88 7.98 10.51
N GLU A 283 -7.13 8.48 9.53
CA GLU A 283 -5.84 9.14 9.72
C GLU A 283 -5.95 10.66 9.98
N GLY A 284 -7.16 11.22 9.98
CA GLY A 284 -7.40 12.64 10.06
C GLY A 284 -7.13 13.31 8.72
N SER A 285 -6.17 14.24 8.65
CA SER A 285 -5.92 14.97 7.40
C SER A 285 -5.28 14.08 6.33
N VAL A 286 -5.90 14.05 5.14
CA VAL A 286 -5.50 13.25 3.99
C VAL A 286 -5.47 14.09 2.71
N ASP A 287 -4.86 13.57 1.65
CA ASP A 287 -4.86 14.18 0.32
C ASP A 287 -5.09 13.09 -0.74
N LEU A 288 -6.36 12.73 -0.96
CA LEU A 288 -6.74 11.60 -1.80
C LEU A 288 -7.64 12.05 -2.96
N PRO A 289 -7.41 11.61 -4.22
CA PRO A 289 -8.29 11.95 -5.33
C PRO A 289 -9.74 11.49 -5.07
N MET A 290 -10.68 12.41 -5.22
CA MET A 290 -12.12 12.16 -5.14
C MET A 290 -12.70 12.13 -6.56
N ALA A 291 -13.25 10.99 -6.95
CA ALA A 291 -13.79 10.78 -8.29
C ALA A 291 -15.27 10.41 -8.27
N LEU A 292 -15.93 10.59 -9.40
CA LEU A 292 -17.22 9.98 -9.70
C LEU A 292 -17.03 8.48 -9.97
N GLY A 293 -18.13 7.73 -10.02
CA GLY A 293 -18.08 6.33 -10.39
C GLY A 293 -19.40 5.79 -10.92
N VAL A 294 -19.31 4.65 -11.61
CA VAL A 294 -20.44 3.89 -12.14
C VAL A 294 -20.48 2.51 -11.49
N VAL A 295 -21.66 2.09 -11.03
CA VAL A 295 -21.87 0.74 -10.49
C VAL A 295 -22.35 -0.16 -11.61
N HIS A 296 -21.54 -1.11 -12.04
CA HIS A 296 -21.94 -2.06 -13.09
C HIS A 296 -22.93 -3.09 -12.58
N ALA A 297 -22.77 -3.53 -11.33
CA ALA A 297 -23.68 -4.47 -10.70
C ALA A 297 -23.53 -4.46 -9.17
N THR A 298 -24.61 -4.86 -8.49
CA THR A 298 -24.55 -5.30 -7.10
C THR A 298 -24.37 -6.81 -7.06
N MET A 299 -23.33 -7.31 -6.37
CA MET A 299 -23.02 -8.74 -6.26
C MET A 299 -23.50 -9.30 -4.91
N PRO A 300 -24.60 -10.09 -4.87
CA PRO A 300 -25.10 -10.68 -3.63
C PRO A 300 -24.19 -11.80 -3.13
N ARG A 301 -23.88 -11.82 -1.83
CA ARG A 301 -23.07 -12.88 -1.19
C ARG A 301 -23.61 -13.26 0.19
N GLN A 302 -23.21 -14.45 0.66
CA GLN A 302 -23.60 -14.95 1.99
C GLN A 302 -22.82 -14.29 3.13
N ASP A 303 -21.56 -13.93 2.88
CA ASP A 303 -20.68 -13.27 3.85
C ASP A 303 -20.89 -11.75 3.83
N GLN A 304 -20.61 -11.10 2.69
CA GLN A 304 -20.73 -9.66 2.49
C GLN A 304 -20.94 -9.34 1.01
N SER A 305 -22.11 -8.81 0.66
CA SER A 305 -22.39 -8.31 -0.70
C SER A 305 -21.60 -7.03 -0.98
N PHE A 306 -21.26 -6.75 -2.24
CA PHE A 306 -20.50 -5.56 -2.63
C PHE A 306 -20.96 -4.97 -3.98
N LYS A 307 -20.62 -3.71 -4.23
CA LYS A 307 -20.79 -3.05 -5.53
C LYS A 307 -19.59 -3.34 -6.44
N PHE A 308 -19.86 -3.82 -7.64
CA PHE A 308 -18.88 -3.92 -8.72
C PHE A 308 -18.93 -2.63 -9.54
N PHE A 309 -17.81 -1.90 -9.64
CA PHE A 309 -17.83 -0.50 -10.05
C PHE A 309 -16.59 -0.08 -10.84
N THR A 310 -16.61 1.14 -11.37
CA THR A 310 -15.47 1.80 -12.01
C THR A 310 -15.43 3.26 -11.61
N ALA A 311 -14.25 3.76 -11.23
CA ALA A 311 -14.05 5.18 -10.98
C ALA A 311 -13.86 5.90 -12.32
N THR A 312 -14.44 7.08 -12.47
CA THR A 312 -14.40 7.83 -13.72
C THR A 312 -13.64 9.14 -13.54
N LYS A 313 -14.30 10.29 -13.65
CA LYS A 313 -13.68 11.60 -13.60
C LYS A 313 -13.33 12.00 -12.16
N THR A 314 -12.09 12.45 -11.96
CA THR A 314 -11.68 13.11 -10.72
C THR A 314 -12.31 14.50 -10.65
N VAL A 315 -13.01 14.79 -9.56
CA VAL A 315 -13.84 16.01 -9.37
C VAL A 315 -13.46 16.82 -8.15
N GLY A 316 -12.50 16.33 -7.36
CA GLY A 316 -11.97 17.01 -6.19
C GLY A 316 -10.98 16.13 -5.44
N ARG A 317 -10.81 16.41 -4.16
CA ARG A 317 -9.98 15.61 -3.24
C ARG A 317 -10.63 15.45 -1.88
N PHE A 318 -10.38 14.33 -1.24
CA PHE A 318 -10.64 14.16 0.19
C PHE A 318 -9.53 14.84 0.99
N THR A 319 -9.94 15.59 2.01
CA THR A 319 -9.07 16.43 2.86
C THR A 319 -9.03 15.95 4.30
N GLN A 320 -10.07 15.24 4.74
CA GLN A 320 -10.17 14.62 6.07
C GLN A 320 -10.77 13.21 5.93
N ASP A 321 -10.22 12.30 6.71
CA ASP A 321 -10.67 10.92 6.92
C ASP A 321 -10.76 10.70 8.44
N GLU A 322 -11.96 10.92 8.97
CA GLU A 322 -12.26 10.89 10.39
C GLU A 322 -13.17 9.71 10.71
N ARG A 323 -13.29 9.38 11.99
CA ARG A 323 -14.13 8.25 12.46
C ARG A 323 -15.54 8.22 11.86
N THR A 324 -16.14 9.39 11.62
CA THR A 324 -17.54 9.54 11.21
C THR A 324 -17.71 9.76 9.70
N GLY A 325 -16.64 9.74 8.91
CA GLY A 325 -16.72 9.86 7.46
C GLY A 325 -15.52 10.56 6.84
N LEU A 326 -15.64 10.82 5.53
CA LEU A 326 -14.66 11.58 4.75
C LEU A 326 -15.21 12.95 4.38
N LEU A 327 -14.36 13.97 4.41
CA LEU A 327 -14.65 15.31 3.91
C LEU A 327 -13.93 15.55 2.58
N GLY A 328 -14.71 15.63 1.51
CA GLY A 328 -14.28 16.03 0.18
C GLY A 328 -14.37 17.54 -0.05
N GLN A 329 -13.43 18.07 -0.81
CA GLN A 329 -13.42 19.42 -1.35
C GLN A 329 -13.47 19.32 -2.87
N MET A 330 -14.54 19.83 -3.47
CA MET A 330 -14.71 19.84 -4.92
C MET A 330 -13.78 20.87 -5.58
N GLY A 331 -13.33 20.56 -6.81
CA GLY A 331 -12.53 21.46 -7.64
C GLY A 331 -11.04 21.54 -7.26
N GLU A 332 -10.61 20.90 -6.17
CA GLU A 332 -9.20 20.81 -5.78
C GLU A 332 -8.61 19.46 -6.18
N GLU A 333 -7.39 19.45 -6.73
CA GLU A 333 -6.70 18.22 -7.12
C GLU A 333 -5.81 17.70 -5.99
N ALA A 334 -5.87 16.39 -5.76
CA ALA A 334 -4.94 15.70 -4.87
C ALA A 334 -3.59 15.48 -5.57
N LYS A 335 -2.51 15.40 -4.79
CA LYS A 335 -1.20 15.10 -5.35
C LYS A 335 -1.04 13.61 -5.65
N MET A 336 -0.53 13.34 -6.84
CA MET A 336 -0.03 12.04 -7.26
C MET A 336 1.36 12.21 -7.87
N PHE A 337 2.14 11.14 -7.94
CA PHE A 337 3.42 11.15 -8.61
C PHE A 337 3.52 10.01 -9.64
N PRO A 338 4.27 10.22 -10.74
CA PRO A 338 4.48 9.20 -11.77
C PRO A 338 5.35 8.06 -11.28
N VAL A 339 4.99 6.86 -11.71
CA VAL A 339 5.75 5.62 -11.59
C VAL A 339 5.82 4.99 -12.97
N THR A 340 7.03 4.85 -13.51
CA THR A 340 7.27 4.22 -14.81
C THR A 340 7.95 2.88 -14.59
N LEU A 341 7.36 1.80 -15.12
CA LEU A 341 7.84 0.43 -14.97
C LEU A 341 8.16 -0.13 -16.35
N ALA A 342 9.42 -0.52 -16.57
CA ALA A 342 9.87 -1.14 -17.81
C ALA A 342 10.37 -2.56 -17.55
N VAL A 343 9.89 -3.53 -18.34
CA VAL A 343 10.28 -4.94 -18.24
C VAL A 343 10.71 -5.45 -19.60
N LYS A 344 11.90 -6.04 -19.64
CA LYS A 344 12.46 -6.72 -20.79
C LYS A 344 12.55 -8.21 -20.54
N SER A 345 12.04 -9.00 -21.47
CA SER A 345 12.09 -10.47 -21.43
C SER A 345 12.28 -11.03 -22.84
N GLU A 346 12.39 -12.36 -22.98
CA GLU A 346 12.41 -13.04 -24.29
C GLU A 346 11.17 -12.77 -25.14
N LEU A 347 10.09 -12.37 -24.47
CA LEU A 347 8.79 -12.06 -25.05
C LEU A 347 8.71 -10.65 -25.65
N GLY A 348 9.64 -9.76 -25.28
CA GLY A 348 9.69 -8.37 -25.73
C GLY A 348 9.99 -7.39 -24.59
N GLU A 349 9.88 -6.11 -24.91
CA GLU A 349 10.01 -5.00 -23.96
C GLU A 349 8.66 -4.31 -23.82
N GLU A 350 8.25 -4.06 -22.58
CA GLU A 350 6.99 -3.43 -22.23
C GLU A 350 7.26 -2.33 -21.21
N ALA A 351 6.50 -1.24 -21.31
CA ALA A 351 6.55 -0.12 -20.37
C ALA A 351 5.13 0.20 -19.91
N TYR A 352 5.01 0.56 -18.64
CA TYR A 352 3.76 0.88 -17.98
C TYR A 352 3.93 2.21 -17.26
N ASP A 353 2.99 3.12 -17.46
CA ASP A 353 2.93 4.43 -16.84
C ASP A 353 1.73 4.50 -15.89
N VAL A 354 2.03 4.71 -14.61
CA VAL A 354 1.00 4.81 -13.57
C VAL A 354 1.22 6.05 -12.69
N GLN A 355 0.15 6.63 -12.20
CA GLN A 355 0.16 7.67 -11.18
C GLN A 355 -0.24 7.03 -9.86
N VAL A 356 0.50 7.33 -8.79
CA VAL A 356 0.24 6.77 -7.45
C VAL A 356 0.05 7.89 -6.44
N ILE A 357 -0.89 7.72 -5.50
CA ILE A 357 -1.08 8.65 -4.38
C ILE A 357 0.13 8.70 -3.44
N GLU A 358 0.30 9.80 -2.72
CA GLU A 358 1.33 9.93 -1.69
C GLU A 358 0.77 9.65 -0.27
N HIS A 359 0.99 8.44 0.24
CA HIS A 359 0.42 7.94 1.48
C HIS A 359 1.41 7.02 2.22
N PRO A 360 1.74 7.26 3.51
CA PRO A 360 2.77 6.48 4.23
C PRO A 360 2.52 4.98 4.29
N LEU A 361 1.26 4.61 4.48
CA LEU A 361 0.84 3.21 4.54
C LEU A 361 0.58 2.60 3.16
N LEU A 362 -0.17 3.26 2.27
CA LEU A 362 -0.61 2.66 1.01
C LEU A 362 0.46 2.70 -0.09
N THR A 363 1.22 3.79 -0.24
CA THR A 363 2.17 3.97 -1.35
C THR A 363 3.18 2.82 -1.49
N PRO A 364 3.83 2.31 -0.42
CA PRO A 364 4.75 1.18 -0.56
C PRO A 364 4.08 -0.04 -1.20
N TRP A 365 2.87 -0.37 -0.77
CA TRP A 365 2.09 -1.51 -1.29
C TRP A 365 1.56 -1.27 -2.69
N LEU A 366 1.15 -0.04 -3.02
CA LEU A 366 0.70 0.33 -4.37
C LEU A 366 1.83 0.12 -5.37
N ILE A 367 3.02 0.70 -5.13
CA ILE A 367 4.17 0.53 -6.03
C ILE A 367 4.61 -0.94 -6.07
N GLY A 368 4.75 -1.60 -4.91
CA GLY A 368 5.15 -3.00 -4.84
C GLY A 368 4.21 -3.94 -5.59
N SER A 369 2.89 -3.70 -5.49
CA SER A 369 1.88 -4.46 -6.23
C SER A 369 1.97 -4.24 -7.73
N ALA A 370 2.21 -3.01 -8.19
CA ALA A 370 2.42 -2.71 -9.60
C ALA A 370 3.69 -3.40 -10.15
N VAL A 371 4.78 -3.38 -9.38
CA VAL A 371 6.04 -4.07 -9.73
C VAL A 371 5.82 -5.58 -9.83
N TYR A 372 5.21 -6.20 -8.82
CA TYR A 372 4.92 -7.63 -8.82
C TYR A 372 4.08 -8.03 -10.04
N ASP A 373 3.06 -7.23 -10.34
CA ASP A 373 2.13 -7.51 -11.42
C ASP A 373 2.78 -7.40 -12.79
N VAL A 374 3.46 -6.29 -13.06
CA VAL A 374 4.14 -6.04 -14.34
C VAL A 374 5.22 -7.09 -14.62
N LEU A 375 5.90 -7.58 -13.58
CA LEU A 375 6.84 -8.69 -13.70
C LEU A 375 6.19 -10.05 -14.02
N SER A 376 4.88 -10.17 -13.77
CA SER A 376 4.08 -11.40 -13.95
C SER A 376 3.01 -11.28 -15.05
N ALA A 377 2.88 -10.11 -15.69
CA ALA A 377 1.70 -9.73 -16.47
C ALA A 377 1.52 -10.55 -17.77
N ARG A 378 2.62 -10.84 -18.48
CA ARG A 378 2.54 -11.53 -19.77
C ARG A 378 2.26 -13.03 -19.65
N ARG A 379 2.83 -13.63 -18.62
CA ARG A 379 2.64 -15.02 -18.20
C ARG A 379 3.22 -15.16 -16.80
N ASN A 380 2.76 -16.17 -16.07
CA ASN A 380 3.37 -16.54 -14.80
C ASN A 380 4.89 -16.62 -14.95
N VAL A 381 5.61 -16.04 -13.98
CA VAL A 381 7.06 -16.06 -13.95
C VAL A 381 7.54 -17.52 -14.07
N PRO A 382 8.44 -17.83 -15.03
CA PRO A 382 8.91 -19.20 -15.22
C PRO A 382 9.55 -19.72 -13.93
N LEU A 383 9.36 -21.00 -13.61
CA LEU A 383 9.96 -21.57 -12.38
C LEU A 383 11.49 -21.43 -12.39
N GLU A 384 12.10 -21.61 -13.56
CA GLU A 384 13.52 -21.32 -13.81
C GLU A 384 13.62 -19.95 -14.47
N ASN A 385 14.02 -18.96 -13.69
CA ASN A 385 14.25 -17.61 -14.19
C ASN A 385 15.35 -16.92 -13.39
N THR A 386 15.85 -15.83 -13.94
CA THR A 386 16.66 -14.83 -13.22
C THR A 386 16.12 -13.46 -13.56
N LEU A 387 15.81 -12.68 -12.53
CA LEU A 387 15.32 -11.32 -12.63
C LEU A 387 16.40 -10.38 -12.10
N SER A 388 16.89 -9.48 -12.95
CA SER A 388 17.73 -8.36 -12.51
C SER A 388 16.93 -7.07 -12.64
N TYR A 389 17.00 -6.17 -11.67
CA TYR A 389 16.27 -4.91 -11.73
C TYR A 389 17.06 -3.74 -11.15
N GLU A 390 16.75 -2.55 -11.64
CA GLU A 390 17.14 -1.26 -11.07
C GLU A 390 15.86 -0.51 -10.67
N PHE A 391 15.80 -0.10 -9.41
CA PHE A 391 14.72 0.69 -8.84
C PHE A 391 15.27 2.06 -8.39
N LYS A 392 14.72 3.13 -8.96
CA LYS A 392 15.15 4.50 -8.70
C LYS A 392 14.01 5.31 -8.10
N LEU A 393 14.23 5.84 -6.90
CA LEU A 393 13.35 6.76 -6.21
C LEU A 393 13.89 8.19 -6.33
N VAL A 394 13.13 9.08 -6.98
CA VAL A 394 13.44 10.50 -7.05
C VAL A 394 12.74 11.23 -5.91
N LEU A 395 13.51 11.99 -5.15
CA LEU A 395 13.07 12.64 -3.91
C LEU A 395 13.09 14.16 -4.04
N GLU A 396 12.14 14.85 -3.39
CA GLU A 396 12.14 16.31 -3.34
C GLU A 396 13.38 16.82 -2.59
N LYS A 397 14.22 17.62 -3.27
CA LYS A 397 15.41 18.29 -2.70
C LYS A 397 16.47 17.33 -2.11
N GLN A 398 16.50 16.08 -2.55
CA GLN A 398 17.49 15.09 -2.15
C GLN A 398 18.00 14.35 -3.39
N ASP A 399 19.23 13.82 -3.34
CA ASP A 399 19.71 12.96 -4.42
C ASP A 399 18.86 11.68 -4.51
N PRO A 400 18.65 11.14 -5.73
CA PRO A 400 17.88 9.92 -5.90
C PRO A 400 18.51 8.74 -5.14
N ILE A 401 17.66 7.78 -4.77
CA ILE A 401 18.11 6.47 -4.29
C ILE A 401 18.03 5.52 -5.48
N ILE A 402 19.12 4.84 -5.78
CA ILE A 402 19.20 3.80 -6.81
C ILE A 402 19.48 2.49 -6.09
N TRP A 403 18.56 1.55 -6.23
CA TRP A 403 18.66 0.21 -5.67
C TRP A 403 18.70 -0.80 -6.80
N GLN A 404 19.62 -1.76 -6.72
CA GLN A 404 19.77 -2.80 -7.73
C GLN A 404 19.84 -4.16 -7.03
N ASP A 405 19.06 -5.12 -7.49
CA ASP A 405 19.17 -6.50 -7.03
C ASP A 405 18.96 -7.51 -8.15
N THR A 406 19.30 -8.77 -7.88
CA THR A 406 19.06 -9.90 -8.76
C THR A 406 18.55 -11.09 -7.97
N TYR A 407 17.39 -11.59 -8.37
CA TYR A 407 16.79 -12.80 -7.83
C TYR A 407 16.80 -13.92 -8.86
N ALA A 408 16.94 -15.16 -8.40
CA ALA A 408 16.89 -16.35 -9.26
C ALA A 408 15.91 -17.39 -8.72
N GLY A 409 15.11 -17.96 -9.60
CA GLY A 409 14.09 -18.96 -9.27
C GLY A 409 12.68 -18.36 -9.06
N PRO A 410 11.72 -19.18 -8.61
CA PRO A 410 10.29 -18.91 -8.77
C PRO A 410 9.76 -17.72 -7.97
N TRP A 411 10.52 -17.20 -6.99
CA TRP A 411 10.12 -16.10 -6.10
C TRP A 411 10.69 -14.75 -6.52
N SER A 412 11.31 -14.66 -7.69
CA SER A 412 12.06 -13.47 -8.11
C SER A 412 11.22 -12.19 -8.18
N ALA A 413 10.00 -12.27 -8.70
CA ALA A 413 9.08 -11.14 -8.74
C ALA A 413 8.58 -10.73 -7.34
N GLU A 414 8.31 -11.69 -6.45
CA GLU A 414 7.93 -11.38 -5.06
C GLU A 414 9.11 -10.72 -4.32
N GLY A 415 10.33 -11.23 -4.51
CA GLY A 415 11.55 -10.65 -3.93
C GLY A 415 11.73 -9.19 -4.32
N ALA A 416 11.68 -8.88 -5.62
CA ALA A 416 11.80 -7.52 -6.13
C ALA A 416 10.68 -6.60 -5.61
N ALA A 417 9.43 -7.08 -5.58
CA ALA A 417 8.31 -6.31 -5.03
C ALA A 417 8.47 -6.02 -3.53
N MET A 418 8.94 -6.99 -2.75
CA MET A 418 9.17 -6.80 -1.31
C MET A 418 10.33 -5.85 -1.02
N ASP A 419 11.37 -5.82 -1.84
CA ASP A 419 12.45 -4.84 -1.71
C ASP A 419 11.92 -3.42 -1.94
N VAL A 420 11.12 -3.23 -3.00
CA VAL A 420 10.46 -1.94 -3.30
C VAL A 420 9.55 -1.50 -2.16
N ILE A 421 8.76 -2.41 -1.60
CA ILE A 421 7.91 -2.13 -0.42
C ILE A 421 8.77 -1.71 0.77
N ALA A 422 9.78 -2.50 1.13
CA ALA A 422 10.62 -2.23 2.29
C ALA A 422 11.36 -0.89 2.18
N LEU A 423 11.96 -0.59 1.01
CA LEU A 423 12.65 0.67 0.75
C LEU A 423 11.72 1.87 0.86
N THR A 424 10.55 1.79 0.23
CA THR A 424 9.56 2.88 0.22
C THR A 424 8.96 3.07 1.61
N GLU A 425 8.66 1.99 2.32
CA GLU A 425 8.08 2.03 3.67
C GLU A 425 9.05 2.67 4.67
N ILE A 426 10.33 2.29 4.62
CA ILE A 426 11.41 2.89 5.42
C ILE A 426 11.50 4.40 5.19
N LEU A 427 11.45 4.84 3.93
CA LEU A 427 11.58 6.26 3.59
C LEU A 427 10.37 7.07 4.04
N LEU A 428 9.16 6.61 3.75
CA LEU A 428 7.94 7.35 4.05
C LEU A 428 7.60 7.36 5.55
N ASN A 429 8.03 6.35 6.30
CA ASN A 429 7.78 6.22 7.75
C ASN A 429 9.04 6.48 8.60
N ASN A 430 10.06 7.15 8.06
CA ASN A 430 11.27 7.49 8.82
C ASN A 430 10.96 8.46 9.98
N PRO A 431 11.68 8.37 11.12
CA PRO A 431 11.42 9.21 12.29
C PRO A 431 12.08 10.59 12.27
N PHE A 432 12.83 10.95 11.20
CA PHE A 432 13.70 12.13 11.21
C PHE A 432 13.06 13.34 10.55
N SER A 433 12.62 13.20 9.30
CA SER A 433 12.11 14.31 8.49
C SER A 433 11.22 13.80 7.37
N GLU A 434 10.24 14.63 6.98
CA GLU A 434 9.35 14.34 5.87
C GLU A 434 10.15 14.13 4.58
N VAL A 435 9.95 12.99 3.93
CA VAL A 435 10.48 12.67 2.60
C VAL A 435 9.30 12.63 1.64
N LYS A 436 9.43 13.35 0.53
CA LYS A 436 8.46 13.30 -0.57
C LYS A 436 9.08 12.65 -1.79
N ILE A 437 8.36 11.69 -2.34
CA ILE A 437 8.70 11.02 -3.59
C ILE A 437 8.07 11.83 -4.71
N THR A 438 8.87 12.24 -5.70
CA THR A 438 8.38 13.01 -6.85
C THR A 438 8.20 12.16 -8.09
N GLU A 439 8.94 11.05 -8.18
CA GLU A 439 8.94 10.16 -9.33
C GLU A 439 9.60 8.83 -8.97
N VAL A 440 9.15 7.74 -9.60
CA VAL A 440 9.70 6.39 -9.42
C VAL A 440 9.94 5.75 -10.78
N HIS A 441 11.11 5.12 -10.92
CA HIS A 441 11.45 4.33 -12.11
C HIS A 441 11.84 2.92 -11.70
N LEU A 442 11.37 1.93 -12.45
CA LEU A 442 11.88 0.57 -12.36
C LEU A 442 12.20 0.05 -13.75
N SER A 443 13.40 -0.48 -13.94
CA SER A 443 13.81 -1.20 -15.15
C SER A 443 14.20 -2.62 -14.75
N ALA A 444 13.55 -3.62 -15.33
CA ALA A 444 13.82 -5.01 -15.04
C ALA A 444 14.13 -5.84 -16.29
N GLN A 445 14.99 -6.83 -16.12
CA GLN A 445 15.34 -7.81 -17.13
C GLN A 445 15.09 -9.21 -16.57
N LEU A 446 14.18 -9.95 -17.23
CA LEU A 446 13.84 -11.32 -16.92
C LEU A 446 14.42 -12.26 -17.98
N VAL A 447 15.20 -13.25 -17.55
CA VAL A 447 15.71 -14.33 -18.41
C VAL A 447 15.15 -15.68 -17.96
N GLU A 448 14.83 -16.57 -18.88
CA GLU A 448 14.20 -17.88 -18.61
C GLU A 448 15.22 -18.97 -18.27
N GLN A 449 16.23 -18.58 -17.50
CA GLN A 449 17.27 -19.48 -17.00
C GLN A 449 17.53 -19.14 -15.53
N GLN A 450 17.59 -20.16 -14.68
CA GLN A 450 17.94 -19.96 -13.28
C GLN A 450 19.47 -19.90 -13.12
N GLU A 451 20.01 -18.68 -13.06
CA GLU A 451 21.43 -18.38 -12.86
C GLU A 451 21.75 -18.30 -11.36
N SER A 452 21.50 -19.40 -10.64
CA SER A 452 21.84 -19.50 -9.21
C SER A 452 22.92 -20.55 -8.95
N ALA A 453 23.73 -20.38 -7.91
CA ALA A 453 24.69 -21.38 -7.46
C ALA A 453 24.71 -21.51 -5.93
N LEU A 454 24.91 -22.74 -5.45
CA LEU A 454 25.16 -23.04 -4.04
C LEU A 454 26.66 -23.00 -3.77
N ILE A 455 27.09 -22.36 -2.69
CA ILE A 455 28.42 -22.53 -2.13
C ILE A 455 28.48 -23.93 -1.50
N GLU A 456 28.97 -24.91 -2.26
CA GLU A 456 28.93 -26.34 -1.92
C GLU A 456 29.99 -26.67 -0.86
N SER A 457 31.22 -26.20 -1.05
CA SER A 457 32.31 -26.40 -0.10
C SER A 457 33.34 -25.28 -0.17
N VAL A 458 34.12 -25.14 0.90
CA VAL A 458 35.24 -24.21 1.00
C VAL A 458 36.44 -24.99 1.53
N GLU A 459 37.57 -24.84 0.85
CA GLU A 459 38.85 -25.44 1.25
C GLU A 459 39.89 -24.34 1.39
N ILE A 460 40.78 -24.49 2.38
CA ILE A 460 41.90 -23.59 2.60
C ILE A 460 43.20 -24.40 2.63
N GLU A 461 44.28 -23.82 2.12
CA GLU A 461 45.57 -24.51 2.01
C GLU A 461 46.13 -24.89 3.39
N LYS A 462 45.86 -24.07 4.41
CA LYS A 462 46.35 -24.26 5.77
C LYS A 462 45.47 -23.59 6.81
N MET A 463 45.47 -24.18 8.01
CA MET A 463 44.72 -23.67 9.17
C MET A 463 45.52 -22.66 10.00
N GLU A 464 46.85 -22.66 9.87
CA GLU A 464 47.77 -21.75 10.59
C GLU A 464 48.36 -20.73 9.63
N VAL A 465 48.18 -19.44 9.92
CA VAL A 465 48.61 -18.32 9.07
C VAL A 465 49.43 -17.31 9.85
N GLU A 466 50.43 -16.70 9.20
CA GLU A 466 51.24 -15.63 9.78
C GLU A 466 50.66 -14.23 9.46
N PRO A 467 50.92 -13.22 10.31
CA PRO A 467 50.61 -11.83 9.97
C PRO A 467 51.26 -11.38 8.65
N GLY A 468 50.48 -10.74 7.77
CA GLY A 468 50.90 -10.31 6.44
C GLY A 468 50.79 -11.38 5.34
N GLU A 469 50.50 -12.63 5.71
CA GLU A 469 50.38 -13.74 4.77
C GLU A 469 49.08 -13.67 3.95
N VAL A 470 49.13 -14.13 2.70
CA VAL A 470 47.96 -14.26 1.83
C VAL A 470 47.42 -15.68 1.94
N LEU A 471 46.20 -15.81 2.46
CA LEU A 471 45.50 -17.09 2.52
C LEU A 471 44.69 -17.30 1.23
N LYS A 472 44.97 -18.41 0.55
CA LYS A 472 44.19 -18.87 -0.59
C LYS A 472 43.00 -19.70 -0.13
N VAL A 473 41.84 -19.38 -0.68
CA VAL A 473 40.55 -19.98 -0.34
C VAL A 473 39.95 -20.51 -1.63
N LYS A 474 39.84 -21.84 -1.72
CA LYS A 474 39.16 -22.53 -2.83
C LYS A 474 37.69 -22.67 -2.49
N VAL A 475 36.84 -22.07 -3.31
CA VAL A 475 35.39 -22.10 -3.15
C VAL A 475 34.82 -22.95 -4.27
N ARG A 476 34.12 -24.02 -3.91
CA ARG A 476 33.39 -24.86 -4.86
C ARG A 476 31.96 -24.36 -4.97
N LEU A 477 31.61 -23.83 -6.13
CA LEU A 477 30.26 -23.38 -6.45
C LEU A 477 29.55 -24.46 -7.26
N ARG A 478 28.32 -24.81 -6.88
CA ARG A 478 27.45 -25.74 -7.62
C ARG A 478 26.32 -24.95 -8.27
N PRO A 479 26.42 -24.59 -9.57
CA PRO A 479 25.33 -23.98 -10.32
C PRO A 479 24.09 -24.87 -10.37
N HIS A 480 22.92 -24.25 -10.48
CA HIS A 480 21.66 -24.98 -10.67
C HIS A 480 21.73 -25.86 -11.92
N LYS A 481 21.52 -27.18 -11.74
CA LYS A 481 21.65 -28.20 -12.80
C LYS A 481 23.00 -28.19 -13.56
N GLY A 482 24.04 -27.63 -12.95
CA GLY A 482 25.38 -27.56 -13.54
C GLY A 482 26.41 -28.41 -12.81
N GLU A 483 27.56 -28.58 -13.46
CA GLU A 483 28.76 -29.12 -12.81
C GLU A 483 29.38 -28.10 -11.86
N ALA A 484 30.00 -28.60 -10.79
CA ALA A 484 30.63 -27.72 -9.82
C ALA A 484 31.85 -27.02 -10.42
N VAL A 485 31.98 -25.73 -10.15
CA VAL A 485 33.09 -24.87 -10.60
C VAL A 485 33.90 -24.45 -9.38
N GLU A 486 35.22 -24.53 -9.48
CA GLU A 486 36.13 -24.03 -8.44
C GLU A 486 36.51 -22.58 -8.73
N LYS A 487 36.49 -21.77 -7.67
CA LYS A 487 36.90 -20.37 -7.70
C LYS A 487 37.94 -20.13 -6.61
N GLU A 488 39.09 -19.60 -6.99
CA GLU A 488 40.17 -19.26 -6.06
C GLU A 488 40.03 -17.80 -5.63
N MET A 489 39.96 -17.58 -4.33
CA MET A 489 39.95 -16.26 -3.73
C MET A 489 41.14 -16.09 -2.79
N GLU A 490 41.59 -14.85 -2.64
CA GLU A 490 42.72 -14.51 -1.78
C GLU A 490 42.28 -13.51 -0.71
N ILE A 491 42.74 -13.72 0.52
CA ILE A 491 42.57 -12.78 1.62
C ILE A 491 43.89 -12.58 2.35
N LYS A 492 44.37 -11.33 2.42
CA LYS A 492 45.62 -10.99 3.11
C LYS A 492 45.34 -10.78 4.60
N VAL A 493 46.02 -11.55 5.45
CA VAL A 493 46.03 -11.36 6.90
C VAL A 493 46.77 -10.05 7.21
N PRO A 494 46.25 -9.16 8.08
CA PRO A 494 46.92 -7.90 8.39
C PRO A 494 48.31 -8.14 8.97
N GLU A 495 49.24 -7.25 8.67
CA GLU A 495 50.61 -7.33 9.17
C GLU A 495 50.70 -7.18 10.69
N ASP A 496 49.68 -6.57 11.29
CA ASP A 496 49.56 -6.33 12.72
C ASP A 496 48.50 -7.22 13.40
N ALA A 497 48.15 -8.35 12.78
CA ALA A 497 47.23 -9.32 13.34
C ALA A 497 47.78 -9.95 14.64
N ALA A 498 47.04 -9.82 15.73
CA ALA A 498 47.39 -10.48 16.99
C ALA A 498 47.25 -12.01 16.89
N PRO A 499 48.12 -12.82 17.51
CA PRO A 499 47.99 -14.26 17.49
C PRO A 499 46.65 -14.76 18.07
N GLY A 500 46.18 -15.91 17.59
CA GLY A 500 45.03 -16.64 18.10
C GLY A 500 43.95 -16.91 17.05
N LYS A 501 42.92 -17.64 17.50
CA LYS A 501 41.84 -18.12 16.63
C LYS A 501 41.06 -16.98 15.98
N ARG A 502 40.73 -17.16 14.71
CA ARG A 502 39.84 -16.32 13.89
C ARG A 502 38.85 -17.20 13.14
N ILE A 503 37.77 -16.58 12.70
CA ILE A 503 36.79 -17.22 11.83
C ILE A 503 36.95 -16.62 10.44
N LEU A 504 37.27 -17.48 9.48
CA LEU A 504 37.09 -17.24 8.06
C LEU A 504 35.67 -17.67 7.70
N SER A 505 34.92 -16.85 6.97
CA SER A 505 33.61 -17.21 6.46
C SER A 505 33.48 -16.89 4.99
N VAL A 506 32.76 -17.73 4.26
CA VAL A 506 32.46 -17.53 2.84
C VAL A 506 30.96 -17.53 2.65
N SER A 507 30.43 -16.50 2.01
CA SER A 507 28.99 -16.28 1.86
C SER A 507 28.66 -15.52 0.58
N ASP A 508 27.38 -15.42 0.27
CA ASP A 508 26.87 -14.39 -0.62
C ASP A 508 26.97 -12.98 0.02
N PHE A 509 26.77 -11.95 -0.80
CA PHE A 509 26.91 -10.55 -0.38
C PHE A 509 25.95 -10.12 0.73
N ALA A 510 24.67 -10.51 0.71
CA ALA A 510 23.76 -9.99 1.72
C ALA A 510 23.81 -10.76 3.03
N THR A 511 24.18 -12.05 3.02
CA THR A 511 24.64 -12.73 4.24
C THR A 511 25.85 -12.01 4.83
N SER A 512 26.79 -11.54 3.99
CA SER A 512 27.90 -10.70 4.43
C SER A 512 27.41 -9.36 5.01
N LYS A 513 26.50 -8.63 4.34
CA LYS A 513 25.92 -7.40 4.91
C LYS A 513 25.22 -7.63 6.25
N MET A 514 24.50 -8.73 6.46
CA MET A 514 23.91 -9.06 7.77
C MET A 514 24.98 -9.25 8.86
N MET A 515 26.16 -9.77 8.50
CA MET A 515 27.29 -9.87 9.42
C MET A 515 27.89 -8.48 9.71
N ASP A 516 27.98 -7.56 8.74
CA ASP A 516 28.39 -6.16 9.00
C ASP A 516 27.49 -5.47 10.01
N VAL A 517 26.19 -5.67 9.83
CA VAL A 517 25.18 -5.14 10.73
C VAL A 517 25.32 -5.69 12.14
N SER A 518 25.78 -6.93 12.27
CA SER A 518 25.99 -7.56 13.58
C SER A 518 27.32 -7.13 14.21
N GLU A 519 28.34 -6.86 13.40
CA GLU A 519 29.65 -6.39 13.82
C GLU A 519 29.64 -4.91 14.24
N ALA A 520 28.87 -4.07 13.54
CA ALA A 520 28.77 -2.62 13.78
C ALA A 520 27.31 -2.14 13.77
N PRO A 521 26.45 -2.60 14.70
CA PRO A 521 25.01 -2.30 14.69
C PRO A 521 24.72 -0.79 14.75
N GLY A 522 25.54 -0.03 15.48
CA GLY A 522 25.39 1.43 15.59
C GLY A 522 25.61 2.19 14.27
N ARG A 523 26.30 1.60 13.28
CA ARG A 523 26.52 2.21 11.95
C ARG A 523 25.21 2.23 11.14
N TYR A 524 24.41 1.18 11.31
CA TYR A 524 23.14 0.98 10.63
C TYR A 524 21.94 1.50 11.44
N GLN A 525 22.21 2.30 12.47
CA GLN A 525 21.24 3.05 13.27
C GLN A 525 21.44 4.56 12.99
N PRO A 526 20.88 5.08 11.88
CA PRO A 526 20.96 6.49 11.53
C PRO A 526 20.33 7.34 12.63
N ARG A 527 20.81 8.58 12.72
CA ARG A 527 20.36 9.57 13.71
C ARG A 527 19.65 10.76 13.09
N ASP A 528 19.71 10.86 11.76
CA ASP A 528 19.08 11.87 10.95
C ASP A 528 18.78 11.29 9.56
N LEU A 529 18.05 12.07 8.75
CA LEU A 529 17.68 11.67 7.39
C LEU A 529 18.91 11.46 6.50
N ASN A 530 19.97 12.25 6.65
CA ASN A 530 21.15 12.12 5.78
C ASN A 530 21.87 10.80 6.03
N ALA A 531 22.07 10.42 7.29
CA ALA A 531 22.64 9.13 7.66
C ALA A 531 21.77 7.96 7.17
N LEU A 532 20.44 8.11 7.20
CA LEU A 532 19.53 7.13 6.62
C LEU A 532 19.75 6.99 5.10
N LEU A 533 19.77 8.11 4.38
CA LEU A 533 19.98 8.13 2.94
C LEU A 533 21.36 7.58 2.55
N GLU A 534 22.41 7.84 3.34
CA GLU A 534 23.73 7.25 3.14
C GLU A 534 23.70 5.72 3.24
N ILE A 535 23.00 5.16 4.25
CA ILE A 535 22.85 3.71 4.38
C ILE A 535 22.08 3.12 3.21
N LEU A 536 21.00 3.78 2.77
CA LEU A 536 20.16 3.30 1.67
C LEU A 536 20.84 3.39 0.30
N ARG A 537 21.87 4.22 0.17
CA ARG A 537 22.69 4.36 -1.05
C ARG A 537 23.93 3.47 -1.03
N GLU A 538 24.15 2.68 0.02
CA GLU A 538 25.24 1.69 0.01
C GLU A 538 25.01 0.69 -1.14
N GLU A 539 26.04 0.50 -1.96
CA GLU A 539 25.97 -0.39 -3.11
C GLU A 539 25.70 -1.84 -2.68
N MET A 540 24.74 -2.45 -3.37
CA MET A 540 24.47 -3.87 -3.30
C MET A 540 25.20 -4.60 -4.42
N LYS A 541 25.80 -5.75 -4.13
CA LYS A 541 26.43 -6.63 -5.14
C LYS A 541 25.69 -7.97 -5.17
N PRO A 542 24.58 -8.07 -5.92
CA PRO A 542 23.67 -9.22 -5.86
C PRO A 542 24.33 -10.57 -6.16
N ARG A 543 25.32 -10.56 -7.04
CA ARG A 543 26.09 -11.74 -7.48
C ARG A 543 27.47 -11.83 -6.84
N GLY A 544 27.67 -11.18 -5.69
CA GLY A 544 28.95 -11.14 -4.99
C GLY A 544 29.24 -12.38 -4.14
N LEU A 545 30.39 -13.01 -4.37
CA LEU A 545 31.03 -13.96 -3.47
C LEU A 545 31.90 -13.19 -2.48
N VAL A 546 31.70 -13.41 -1.18
CA VAL A 546 32.45 -12.71 -0.14
C VAL A 546 33.19 -13.69 0.74
N VAL A 547 34.52 -13.57 0.76
CA VAL A 547 35.39 -14.19 1.76
C VAL A 547 35.68 -13.16 2.83
N ARG A 548 35.31 -13.47 4.06
CA ARG A 548 35.45 -12.60 5.22
C ARG A 548 36.36 -13.24 6.25
N LEU A 549 37.31 -12.47 6.79
CA LEU A 549 38.11 -12.84 7.96
C LEU A 549 37.80 -11.90 9.12
N SER A 550 37.31 -12.47 10.23
CA SER A 550 37.06 -11.71 11.47
C SER A 550 38.36 -11.13 12.04
N SER A 551 38.34 -9.87 12.48
CA SER A 551 39.43 -9.26 13.25
C SER A 551 39.22 -9.47 14.76
N ALA A 552 40.31 -9.46 15.54
CA ALA A 552 40.23 -9.38 17.00
C ALA A 552 40.25 -7.93 17.53
N LYS A 553 40.46 -6.94 16.65
CA LYS A 553 40.53 -5.54 17.06
C LYS A 553 39.13 -4.98 17.21
N ALA A 554 38.77 -4.66 18.45
CA ALA A 554 37.55 -3.92 18.75
C ALA A 554 37.73 -2.44 18.35
N GLY A 555 36.82 -1.94 17.54
CA GLY A 555 36.60 -0.52 17.28
C GLY A 555 35.39 0.00 18.05
N LEU A 556 35.06 1.26 17.82
CA LEU A 556 33.83 1.87 18.34
C LEU A 556 33.03 2.47 17.20
N VAL A 557 31.71 2.37 17.27
CA VAL A 557 30.82 3.25 16.50
C VAL A 557 30.39 4.39 17.42
N ILE A 558 30.67 5.62 17.00
CA ILE A 558 30.28 6.82 17.73
C ILE A 558 29.46 7.68 16.78
N SER A 559 28.18 7.85 17.10
CA SER A 559 27.28 8.68 16.29
C SER A 559 27.15 8.22 14.84
N GLY A 560 26.96 6.91 14.63
CA GLY A 560 26.80 6.31 13.30
C GLY A 560 28.12 6.14 12.54
N LYS A 561 29.21 6.77 12.99
CA LYS A 561 30.53 6.69 12.35
C LYS A 561 31.39 5.63 13.01
N GLU A 562 31.94 4.77 12.18
CA GLU A 562 32.84 3.70 12.60
C GLU A 562 34.25 4.24 12.80
N LEU A 563 34.86 3.91 13.94
CA LEU A 563 36.24 4.17 14.28
C LEU A 563 36.94 2.82 14.49
N PRO A 564 37.43 2.19 13.41
CA PRO A 564 38.09 0.90 13.49
C PRO A 564 39.46 1.03 14.16
N CYS A 565 39.96 -0.08 14.72
CA CYS A 565 41.34 -0.21 15.21
C CYS A 565 41.83 0.87 16.22
N LEU A 566 40.97 1.33 17.14
CA LEU A 566 41.39 2.33 18.14
C LEU A 566 42.50 1.79 19.06
N PRO A 567 43.56 2.57 19.34
CA PRO A 567 44.55 2.21 20.37
C PRO A 567 43.84 1.96 21.70
N GLY A 568 44.27 0.94 22.46
CA GLY A 568 43.56 0.50 23.68
C GLY A 568 43.30 1.61 24.71
N SER A 569 44.21 2.59 24.83
CA SER A 569 44.04 3.77 25.67
C SER A 569 42.90 4.69 25.19
N VAL A 570 42.81 4.94 23.88
CA VAL A 570 41.75 5.75 23.26
C VAL A 570 40.42 5.00 23.32
N PHE A 571 40.42 3.70 23.04
CA PHE A 571 39.25 2.84 23.19
C PHE A 571 38.68 2.92 24.61
N HIS A 572 39.51 2.80 25.65
CA HIS A 572 39.05 2.87 27.05
C HIS A 572 38.49 4.23 27.46
N ILE A 573 39.04 5.33 26.92
CA ILE A 573 38.54 6.69 27.19
C ILE A 573 37.21 6.93 26.45
N MET A 574 37.10 6.48 25.20
CA MET A 574 35.94 6.72 24.36
C MET A 574 34.77 5.76 24.64
N SER A 575 35.05 4.55 25.13
CA SER A 575 34.05 3.56 25.58
C SER A 575 33.50 3.83 26.98
N TYR A 576 33.95 4.90 27.65
CA TYR A 576 33.56 5.21 29.02
C TYR A 576 32.03 5.46 29.11
N PRO A 577 31.31 4.80 30.04
CA PRO A 577 29.85 4.68 30.05
C PRO A 577 29.07 5.96 30.41
N ARG A 578 29.69 7.15 30.31
CA ARG A 578 29.03 8.44 30.58
C ARG A 578 28.38 9.08 29.34
N LYS A 579 28.47 8.44 28.16
CA LYS A 579 27.85 8.94 26.91
C LYS A 579 26.96 7.86 26.28
N THR A 580 25.74 8.23 25.92
CA THR A 580 24.85 7.39 25.10
C THR A 580 25.33 7.39 23.65
N GLY A 581 25.04 6.32 22.91
CA GLY A 581 25.33 6.26 21.47
C GLY A 581 26.75 5.87 21.08
N VAL A 582 27.44 5.13 21.95
CA VAL A 582 28.70 4.42 21.65
C VAL A 582 28.41 2.92 21.65
N SER A 583 28.70 2.24 20.55
CA SER A 583 28.65 0.77 20.46
C SER A 583 30.01 0.21 20.08
N THR A 584 30.29 -1.04 20.45
CA THR A 584 31.46 -1.74 19.92
C THR A 584 31.27 -2.00 18.43
N ALA A 585 32.33 -1.81 17.66
CA ALA A 585 32.46 -2.32 16.30
C ALA A 585 33.52 -3.42 16.30
N PHE A 586 33.34 -4.43 15.47
CA PHE A 586 34.40 -5.36 15.12
C PHE A 586 34.71 -5.18 13.65
N GLU A 587 35.99 -5.04 13.32
CA GLU A 587 36.38 -4.96 11.92
C GLU A 587 36.45 -6.37 11.34
N SER A 588 36.09 -6.52 10.07
CA SER A 588 36.34 -7.72 9.31
C SER A 588 36.99 -7.36 7.98
N LEU A 589 37.95 -8.17 7.57
CA LEU A 589 38.56 -8.03 6.25
C LEU A 589 37.70 -8.80 5.27
N LYS A 590 37.55 -8.23 4.08
CA LYS A 590 36.77 -8.85 3.02
C LYS A 590 37.57 -8.88 1.74
N SER A 591 37.42 -9.99 1.05
CA SER A 591 37.73 -10.14 -0.36
C SER A 591 36.40 -10.43 -1.04
N GLU A 592 36.09 -9.65 -2.07
CA GLU A 592 34.80 -9.72 -2.77
C GLU A 592 35.08 -9.93 -4.25
N GLU A 593 34.32 -10.83 -4.87
CA GLU A 593 34.38 -11.04 -6.31
C GLU A 593 32.97 -11.25 -6.87
N GLU A 594 32.68 -10.64 -8.02
CA GLU A 594 31.43 -10.92 -8.72
C GLU A 594 31.46 -12.29 -9.38
N THR A 595 30.28 -12.88 -9.51
CA THR A 595 30.08 -14.16 -10.16
C THR A 595 28.97 -14.08 -11.19
N ALA A 596 28.89 -15.09 -12.05
CA ALA A 596 27.80 -15.20 -13.01
C ALA A 596 26.47 -15.57 -12.33
N TRP A 597 26.47 -15.96 -11.04
CA TRP A 597 25.31 -16.55 -10.38
C TRP A 597 24.84 -15.74 -9.17
N VAL A 598 23.54 -15.79 -8.89
CA VAL A 598 23.01 -15.46 -7.58
C VAL A 598 23.42 -16.55 -6.60
N LEU A 599 24.20 -16.19 -5.58
CA LEU A 599 24.79 -17.16 -4.67
C LEU A 599 23.90 -17.42 -3.46
N SER A 600 23.93 -18.67 -2.99
CA SER A 600 23.35 -19.08 -1.72
C SER A 600 24.32 -19.98 -0.97
N GLY A 601 24.18 -20.05 0.35
CA GLY A 601 25.01 -20.90 1.20
C GLY A 601 26.02 -20.12 2.02
N PHE A 602 26.51 -20.77 3.07
CA PHE A 602 27.37 -20.14 4.07
C PHE A 602 28.27 -21.15 4.75
N HIS A 603 29.57 -20.87 4.78
CA HIS A 603 30.56 -21.72 5.44
C HIS A 603 31.41 -20.91 6.41
N LYS A 604 31.79 -21.52 7.53
CA LYS A 604 32.72 -20.95 8.52
C LYS A 604 33.85 -21.94 8.79
N ILE A 605 35.08 -21.47 8.72
CA ILE A 605 36.29 -22.24 9.01
C ILE A 605 37.09 -21.51 10.10
N PRO A 606 37.38 -22.14 11.24
CA PRO A 606 38.29 -21.56 12.22
C PRO A 606 39.73 -21.64 11.69
N ILE A 607 40.47 -20.54 11.78
CA ILE A 607 41.90 -20.48 11.47
C ILE A 607 42.67 -19.96 12.69
N ASP A 608 43.96 -20.26 12.80
CA ASP A 608 44.82 -19.77 13.88
C ASP A 608 45.89 -18.83 13.32
N VAL A 609 45.94 -17.60 13.85
CA VAL A 609 47.02 -16.67 13.53
C VAL A 609 48.18 -16.98 14.46
N VAL A 610 49.29 -17.49 13.92
CA VAL A 610 50.47 -17.83 14.71
C VAL A 610 51.44 -16.66 14.81
N LYS A 611 52.32 -16.67 15.81
CA LYS A 611 53.41 -15.68 15.87
C LYS A 611 54.39 -15.97 14.75
N LYS A 612 54.81 -14.90 14.09
CA LYS A 612 55.94 -14.90 13.15
C LYS A 612 57.24 -15.29 13.84
#